data_AF-A0A9X4ANK2-F1
#
_entry.id   AF-A0A9X4ANK2-F1
#
_cell.length_a   1.000
_cell.length_b   1.000
_cell.length_c   1.000
_cell.angle_alpha   90.00
_cell.angle_beta   90.00
_cell.angle_gamma   90.00
#
_symmetry.space_group_name_H-M   'P 1'
#
loop_
_entity.id
_entity.type
_entity.pdbx_description
1 polymer ?
#
loop_
_entity_poly.entity_id
_entity_poly.type
_entity_poly.pdbx_seq_one_letter_code
_entity_poly.pdbx_strand_id
1 'polypeptide(L)'
;MLALAVSIDTRVFLSPRYRSLDVADPAGHGSTTATVSPRGILFHHEGVVMKRSRTSTWFGLVGLCVVAATAAGACAAGGGSGNMGGNGGEAGSGGAGGVGGTAGNGQGGDVLITTSSSSSGTGGAGGGACDEGLPDKDNDGDGYTELEGDCNDCDKFVNPSAVEVIAEEDENGNLPEPADEDCDGTVDVLPSACDSGLALASLDPIDAAKAIGVCKFLKSAKWVLSDGSPPPVNETQKANFHLGHGIVAKLGTNNNPQEGNSMLFLSSGKARDKSDADATYRTFDKGYTSNAPFGFPKASPSCPNVITGLPHDATGLEIEVDVPSNALSVSFDFQFFSYEWPDFLCREYNDFFIAYMIPFPMGQSDGNIAFDMLGAPISVNNKFFEACGCPGNPVGPTGECVASTFPFKCSLETKQLVGTTFEKDEANAGWSHGSTGWLRTTTAVTPGSPIRLRLVTYDSTDGKVDSSTLIDNWRWSGKPGTTVTEVIIPK
;
A
#
# COMPACT_ATOMS: atom_id res chain seq x y z
N MET A 1 -42.29 30.78 30.31
CA MET A 1 -41.40 31.49 31.27
C MET A 1 -39.98 31.00 31.02
N LEU A 2 -39.10 31.96 30.73
CA LEU A 2 -37.63 31.93 30.64
C LEU A 2 -36.94 30.86 29.77
N ALA A 3 -36.44 31.34 28.63
CA ALA A 3 -35.21 30.89 28.00
C ALA A 3 -33.99 31.40 28.79
N LEU A 4 -32.88 30.66 28.78
CA LEU A 4 -31.54 31.23 28.86
C LEU A 4 -30.54 30.29 28.18
N ALA A 5 -29.97 30.77 27.08
CA ALA A 5 -28.74 30.25 26.49
C ALA A 5 -27.55 30.97 27.15
N VAL A 6 -26.47 30.25 27.45
CA VAL A 6 -25.13 30.84 27.64
C VAL A 6 -24.08 29.87 27.09
N SER A 7 -23.41 30.32 26.04
CA SER A 7 -22.11 29.86 25.55
C SER A 7 -21.03 30.74 26.18
N ILE A 8 -19.95 30.16 26.74
CA ILE A 8 -18.67 30.86 26.95
C ILE A 8 -17.50 29.86 26.77
N ASP A 9 -16.90 29.94 25.59
CA ASP A 9 -15.48 30.20 25.31
C ASP A 9 -14.42 29.59 26.26
N THR A 10 -13.69 28.58 25.77
CA THR A 10 -12.52 27.99 26.44
C THR A 10 -11.25 28.72 25.98
N ARG A 11 -10.80 29.71 26.74
CA ARG A 11 -9.41 30.19 26.68
C ARG A 11 -8.73 29.96 28.03
N VAL A 12 -8.03 28.84 28.17
CA VAL A 12 -7.16 28.60 29.32
C VAL A 12 -5.78 29.17 29.01
N PHE A 13 -5.48 30.30 29.67
CA PHE A 13 -4.14 30.84 29.82
C PHE A 13 -3.27 29.89 30.66
N LEU A 14 -2.10 29.52 30.13
CA LEU A 14 -1.04 28.86 30.89
C LEU A 14 -0.31 29.87 31.79
N SER A 15 -0.09 29.51 33.06
CA SER A 15 1.13 29.90 33.79
C SER A 15 1.41 28.94 34.96
N PRO A 16 2.67 28.83 35.42
CA PRO A 16 3.25 27.57 35.87
C PRO A 16 3.31 27.45 37.39
N ARG A 17 3.08 26.23 37.92
CA ARG A 17 3.79 25.57 39.04
C ARG A 17 2.94 24.43 39.63
N TYR A 18 3.48 23.21 39.51
CA TYR A 18 3.31 22.04 40.39
C TYR A 18 1.92 21.70 40.98
N ARG A 19 1.40 20.51 40.65
CA ARG A 19 0.88 19.55 41.65
C ARG A 19 0.73 18.12 41.09
N SER A 20 1.09 17.17 41.97
CA SER A 20 0.95 15.71 41.86
C SER A 20 -0.50 15.27 41.68
N LEU A 21 -0.72 14.20 40.91
CA LEU A 21 -1.97 13.44 40.84
C LEU A 21 -1.63 11.99 41.22
N ASP A 22 -2.06 11.56 42.40
CA ASP A 22 -1.96 10.17 42.84
C ASP A 22 -3.07 9.35 42.16
N VAL A 23 -2.70 8.25 41.51
CA VAL A 23 -3.65 7.24 41.00
C VAL A 23 -3.41 5.96 41.80
N ALA A 24 -4.47 5.47 42.46
CA ALA A 24 -4.44 4.20 43.20
C ALA A 24 -4.68 3.02 42.25
N ASP A 25 -3.82 2.01 42.33
CA ASP A 25 -3.92 0.72 41.63
C ASP A 25 -4.63 -0.31 42.52
N PRO A 26 -5.70 -1.01 42.05
CA PRO A 26 -6.40 -2.01 42.85
C PRO A 26 -5.68 -3.38 42.92
N ALA A 27 -4.47 -3.54 42.38
CA ALA A 27 -3.80 -4.85 42.30
C ALA A 27 -2.46 -4.97 43.07
N GLY A 28 -2.30 -4.29 44.22
CA GLY A 28 -1.43 -4.77 45.31
C GLY A 28 0.04 -5.10 45.03
N HIS A 29 0.69 -4.43 44.07
CA HIS A 29 2.14 -4.52 43.83
C HIS A 29 2.80 -3.14 43.96
N GLY A 30 4.07 -3.11 44.40
CA GLY A 30 4.72 -1.98 45.05
C GLY A 30 4.76 -0.63 44.30
N SER A 31 4.78 0.44 45.09
CA SER A 31 4.89 1.85 44.68
C SER A 31 6.08 2.11 43.73
N THR A 32 5.82 2.72 42.58
CA THR A 32 6.84 3.26 41.67
C THR A 32 6.70 4.79 41.62
N THR A 33 7.71 5.52 42.08
CA THR A 33 7.76 6.99 42.00
C THR A 33 8.47 7.43 40.72
N ALA A 34 7.86 8.33 39.95
CA ALA A 34 8.45 8.98 38.78
C ALA A 34 8.54 10.50 38.99
N THR A 35 9.68 11.10 38.63
CA THR A 35 9.89 12.56 38.68
C THR A 35 10.13 13.08 37.25
N VAL A 36 9.33 14.06 36.81
CA VAL A 36 9.38 14.62 35.45
C VAL A 36 10.31 15.85 35.40
N SER A 37 11.19 15.92 34.39
CA SER A 37 12.04 17.07 34.07
C SER A 37 11.92 17.44 32.59
N PRO A 38 12.14 18.71 32.17
CA PRO A 38 11.80 19.21 30.83
C PRO A 38 12.65 18.67 29.67
N ARG A 39 13.47 17.63 29.87
CA ARG A 39 14.39 17.10 28.85
C ARG A 39 14.30 15.59 28.60
N GLY A 40 13.19 14.94 28.99
CA GLY A 40 12.89 13.54 28.66
C GLY A 40 12.88 12.59 29.86
N ILE A 41 12.35 11.38 29.64
CA ILE A 41 12.17 10.31 30.63
C ILE A 41 13.42 9.41 30.64
N LEU A 42 14.05 9.23 31.80
CA LEU A 42 15.16 8.30 32.00
C LEU A 42 14.68 7.15 32.89
N PHE A 43 14.71 5.91 32.38
CA PHE A 43 14.48 4.72 33.19
C PHE A 43 15.81 4.22 33.76
N HIS A 44 15.92 4.10 35.08
CA HIS A 44 17.02 3.37 35.73
C HIS A 44 16.61 1.91 35.94
N HIS A 45 17.32 0.98 35.31
CA HIS A 45 17.28 -0.43 35.68
C HIS A 45 18.39 -0.72 36.69
N GLU A 46 18.04 -1.04 37.93
CA GLU A 46 18.95 -1.73 38.84
C GLU A 46 18.94 -3.23 38.54
N GLY A 47 20.13 -3.78 38.29
CA GLY A 47 20.33 -5.19 37.98
C GLY A 47 20.21 -6.09 39.20
N VAL A 48 19.46 -7.18 39.06
CA VAL A 48 19.44 -8.27 40.04
C VAL A 48 20.56 -9.26 39.72
N VAL A 49 21.50 -9.38 40.65
CA VAL A 49 22.58 -10.38 40.67
C VAL A 49 21.99 -11.77 40.93
N MET A 50 22.12 -12.70 39.97
CA MET A 50 21.86 -14.12 40.23
C MET A 50 23.15 -14.93 40.40
N LYS A 51 23.21 -15.66 41.51
CA LYS A 51 24.29 -16.52 41.98
C LYS A 51 24.50 -17.73 41.07
N ARG A 52 25.78 -18.03 40.80
CA ARG A 52 26.30 -19.29 40.24
C ARG A 52 25.80 -20.52 41.01
N SER A 53 25.37 -21.55 40.28
CA SER A 53 25.42 -22.95 40.69
C SER A 53 26.11 -23.77 39.61
N ARG A 54 27.13 -24.56 40.00
CA ARG A 54 27.95 -25.44 39.16
C ARG A 54 27.50 -26.89 39.38
N THR A 55 27.34 -27.66 38.30
CA THR A 55 27.67 -29.10 38.15
C THR A 55 27.54 -29.43 36.64
N SER A 56 28.61 -29.63 35.87
CA SER A 56 29.55 -30.77 35.73
C SER A 56 29.05 -31.91 34.82
N THR A 57 29.59 -31.91 33.60
CA THR A 57 30.18 -33.02 32.82
C THR A 57 29.35 -34.26 32.42
N TRP A 58 29.24 -34.54 31.11
CA TRP A 58 29.93 -35.68 30.46
C TRP A 58 29.98 -35.61 28.92
N PHE A 59 30.92 -36.37 28.37
CA PHE A 59 31.55 -36.34 27.03
C PHE A 59 30.75 -36.97 25.87
N GLY A 60 31.11 -36.62 24.63
CA GLY A 60 30.85 -37.44 23.43
C GLY A 60 31.23 -36.76 22.11
N LEU A 61 32.37 -37.17 21.53
CA LEU A 61 33.09 -36.61 20.38
C LEU A 61 32.83 -37.46 19.11
N VAL A 62 33.31 -36.95 17.96
CA VAL A 62 33.62 -37.61 16.66
C VAL A 62 32.46 -37.57 15.63
N GLY A 63 32.64 -37.16 14.36
CA GLY A 63 33.87 -37.14 13.58
C GLY A 63 33.86 -36.27 12.31
N LEU A 64 35.09 -35.95 11.95
CA LEU A 64 35.65 -35.25 10.81
C LEU A 64 35.69 -36.17 9.57
N CYS A 65 35.36 -35.67 8.38
CA CYS A 65 35.82 -36.26 7.11
C CYS A 65 36.09 -35.16 6.07
N VAL A 66 37.38 -35.00 5.77
CA VAL A 66 37.96 -34.27 4.64
C VAL A 66 38.10 -35.26 3.48
N VAL A 67 37.74 -34.86 2.26
CA VAL A 67 38.28 -35.47 1.04
C VAL A 67 38.67 -34.38 0.05
N ALA A 68 39.93 -34.44 -0.35
CA ALA A 68 40.59 -33.61 -1.34
C ALA A 68 40.24 -34.05 -2.77
N ALA A 69 40.29 -33.12 -3.72
CA ALA A 69 40.42 -33.43 -5.14
C ALA A 69 41.56 -32.61 -5.74
N THR A 70 42.54 -33.34 -6.27
CA THR A 70 43.77 -32.88 -6.92
C THR A 70 43.57 -32.57 -8.41
N ALA A 71 44.44 -31.70 -8.92
CA ALA A 71 44.54 -31.21 -10.30
C ALA A 71 45.15 -32.20 -11.32
N ALA A 72 44.83 -32.00 -12.61
CA ALA A 72 45.63 -32.22 -13.84
C ALA A 72 44.78 -31.75 -15.04
N GLY A 73 45.22 -31.14 -16.14
CA GLY A 73 46.49 -30.63 -16.68
C GLY A 73 46.13 -29.66 -17.83
N ALA A 74 46.83 -28.53 -18.04
CA ALA A 74 48.04 -28.33 -18.86
C ALA A 74 47.85 -28.51 -20.39
N CYS A 75 47.91 -27.39 -21.13
CA CYS A 75 48.70 -27.07 -22.36
C CYS A 75 48.58 -25.54 -22.55
N ALA A 76 49.61 -24.70 -22.31
CA ALA A 76 50.78 -24.40 -23.16
C ALA A 76 50.41 -23.87 -24.57
N ALA A 77 51.01 -22.83 -25.16
CA ALA A 77 52.00 -21.84 -24.74
C ALA A 77 52.16 -20.79 -25.86
N GLY A 78 52.64 -19.60 -25.49
CA GLY A 78 53.57 -18.79 -26.29
C GLY A 78 52.99 -17.51 -26.90
N GLY A 79 53.55 -16.31 -26.71
CA GLY A 79 54.86 -15.96 -26.12
C GLY A 79 55.64 -15.05 -27.07
N GLY A 80 56.11 -13.92 -26.54
CA GLY A 80 57.17 -13.07 -27.13
C GLY A 80 56.63 -11.77 -27.74
N SER A 81 56.72 -10.61 -27.07
CA SER A 81 57.92 -9.81 -26.73
C SER A 81 58.38 -8.92 -27.89
N GLY A 82 58.42 -7.60 -27.64
CA GLY A 82 59.00 -6.61 -28.54
C GLY A 82 58.83 -5.18 -28.01
N ASN A 83 59.83 -4.74 -27.25
CA ASN A 83 59.99 -3.48 -26.52
C ASN A 83 60.22 -2.22 -27.40
N MET A 84 60.15 -1.04 -26.75
CA MET A 84 60.64 0.34 -27.10
C MET A 84 59.46 1.34 -27.09
N GLY A 85 59.42 2.46 -26.37
CA GLY A 85 60.37 3.19 -25.53
C GLY A 85 59.95 4.68 -25.52
N GLY A 86 60.14 5.40 -24.40
CA GLY A 86 60.36 6.86 -24.42
C GLY A 86 59.30 7.82 -23.82
N ASN A 87 59.55 8.22 -22.57
CA ASN A 87 59.72 9.59 -22.04
C ASN A 87 58.60 10.68 -22.01
N GLY A 88 58.52 11.35 -20.84
CA GLY A 88 58.01 12.71 -20.57
C GLY A 88 56.71 12.73 -19.77
N GLY A 89 56.67 13.01 -18.45
CA GLY A 89 56.79 14.34 -17.81
C GLY A 89 55.41 15.03 -17.84
N GLU A 90 54.75 15.48 -16.77
CA GLU A 90 55.17 16.07 -15.50
C GLU A 90 54.13 15.83 -14.37
N ALA A 91 54.59 16.02 -13.14
CA ALA A 91 53.88 15.87 -11.87
C ALA A 91 53.61 17.22 -11.20
N GLY A 92 52.73 17.22 -10.18
CA GLY A 92 52.68 18.23 -9.11
C GLY A 92 51.25 18.71 -8.82
N SER A 93 50.50 18.14 -7.88
CA SER A 93 50.57 18.19 -6.40
C SER A 93 50.03 19.48 -5.75
N GLY A 94 49.01 19.32 -4.91
CA GLY A 94 49.04 19.81 -3.52
C GLY A 94 48.31 21.12 -3.18
N GLY A 95 47.16 20.99 -2.48
CA GLY A 95 47.09 21.31 -1.06
C GLY A 95 46.39 22.61 -0.58
N ALA A 96 45.63 22.42 0.52
CA ALA A 96 45.06 23.37 1.50
C ALA A 96 43.78 24.15 1.07
N GLY A 97 42.71 24.28 1.85
CA GLY A 97 42.47 24.11 3.30
C GLY A 97 41.93 25.43 3.88
N GLY A 98 40.68 25.47 4.37
CA GLY A 98 40.10 26.71 4.93
C GLY A 98 38.64 26.68 5.42
N VAL A 99 38.41 26.12 6.61
CA VAL A 99 37.58 26.61 7.75
C VAL A 99 36.16 27.19 7.54
N GLY A 100 35.16 26.45 8.07
CA GLY A 100 34.30 26.83 9.21
C GLY A 100 33.16 27.85 9.04
N GLY A 101 31.91 27.38 9.21
CA GLY A 101 30.72 28.21 9.41
C GLY A 101 29.53 27.44 10.02
N THR A 102 29.26 27.76 11.28
CA THR A 102 28.18 27.41 12.24
C THR A 102 26.77 27.01 11.77
N ALA A 103 26.14 26.18 12.60
CA ALA A 103 24.75 25.72 12.57
C ALA A 103 23.68 26.82 12.73
N GLY A 104 22.50 26.59 12.14
CA GLY A 104 21.25 27.29 12.43
C GLY A 104 20.03 26.40 12.12
N ASN A 105 19.19 26.17 13.15
CA ASN A 105 17.84 25.60 13.05
C ASN A 105 16.93 26.47 12.18
N GLY A 106 15.99 25.88 11.44
CA GLY A 106 14.87 26.63 10.86
C GLY A 106 14.00 25.83 9.88
N GLN A 107 12.93 25.24 10.43
CA GLN A 107 11.56 25.18 9.88
C GLN A 107 11.31 24.64 8.46
N GLY A 108 10.46 23.60 8.42
CA GLY A 108 9.85 23.10 7.20
C GLY A 108 9.08 24.21 6.48
N GLY A 109 9.39 24.34 5.19
CA GLY A 109 8.69 25.18 4.24
C GLY A 109 7.88 24.29 3.32
N ASP A 110 6.58 24.53 3.35
CA ASP A 110 5.56 24.06 2.43
C ASP A 110 5.95 24.46 1.00
N VAL A 111 5.96 23.51 0.06
CA VAL A 111 6.11 23.81 -1.37
C VAL A 111 4.70 23.99 -1.92
N LEU A 112 4.24 25.23 -1.83
CA LEU A 112 3.04 25.71 -2.49
C LEU A 112 3.30 25.71 -4.00
N ILE A 113 2.65 24.82 -4.75
CA ILE A 113 2.54 24.90 -6.21
C ILE A 113 1.59 26.07 -6.51
N THR A 114 2.14 27.27 -6.66
CA THR A 114 1.42 28.38 -7.30
C THR A 114 1.87 28.44 -8.75
N THR A 115 0.94 28.18 -9.66
CA THR A 115 1.02 28.57 -11.08
C THR A 115 1.21 30.09 -11.15
N SER A 116 2.45 30.54 -11.39
CA SER A 116 2.72 31.96 -11.58
C SER A 116 2.36 32.36 -12.99
N SER A 117 1.21 33.01 -13.11
CA SER A 117 0.95 33.93 -14.22
C SER A 117 2.11 34.93 -14.35
N SER A 118 2.56 35.10 -15.59
CA SER A 118 3.56 36.03 -16.08
C SER A 118 3.84 37.23 -15.15
N SER A 119 4.93 37.15 -14.37
CA SER A 119 5.55 38.36 -13.83
C SER A 119 7.06 38.18 -13.70
N SER A 120 7.77 39.09 -14.35
CA SER A 120 9.20 39.30 -14.27
C SER A 120 9.62 39.56 -12.81
N GLY A 121 10.06 38.51 -12.12
CA GLY A 121 10.51 38.55 -10.72
C GLY A 121 11.78 37.73 -10.51
N THR A 122 12.92 38.41 -10.47
CA THR A 122 14.26 37.86 -10.20
C THR A 122 14.45 37.36 -8.76
N GLY A 123 14.86 36.09 -8.62
CA GLY A 123 15.71 35.53 -7.55
C GLY A 123 15.01 34.51 -6.63
N GLY A 124 15.49 33.28 -6.41
CA GLY A 124 16.69 32.51 -6.79
C GLY A 124 16.61 31.14 -6.08
N ALA A 125 17.32 30.06 -6.44
CA ALA A 125 18.55 29.95 -7.21
C ALA A 125 18.61 28.58 -7.93
N GLY A 126 18.80 28.60 -9.26
CA GLY A 126 19.07 27.41 -10.06
C GLY A 126 18.38 27.33 -11.43
N GLY A 127 18.19 28.44 -12.16
CA GLY A 127 17.68 28.40 -13.53
C GLY A 127 17.81 29.76 -14.19
N GLY A 128 18.32 29.81 -15.42
CA GLY A 128 18.13 31.01 -16.26
C GLY A 128 16.64 31.24 -16.47
N ALA A 129 16.23 32.45 -16.85
CA ALA A 129 14.88 32.65 -17.38
C ALA A 129 14.63 31.59 -18.46
N CYS A 130 13.49 30.89 -18.38
CA CYS A 130 13.09 29.98 -19.43
C CYS A 130 13.08 30.76 -20.75
N ASP A 131 13.81 30.25 -21.74
CA ASP A 131 14.01 30.92 -23.02
C ASP A 131 13.09 30.24 -24.03
N GLU A 132 11.80 30.58 -23.96
CA GLU A 132 10.79 30.12 -24.91
C GLU A 132 11.23 30.48 -26.34
N GLY A 133 11.33 29.49 -27.23
CA GLY A 133 11.82 29.68 -28.59
C GLY A 133 13.20 29.07 -28.88
N LEU A 134 13.66 28.14 -28.04
CA LEU A 134 14.73 27.19 -28.36
C LEU A 134 14.14 25.77 -28.49
N PRO A 135 13.54 25.39 -29.63
CA PRO A 135 12.71 24.19 -29.71
C PRO A 135 13.46 22.86 -29.50
N ASP A 136 14.79 22.87 -29.65
CA ASP A 136 15.67 21.72 -29.47
C ASP A 136 16.21 21.59 -28.03
N LYS A 137 15.88 22.50 -27.12
CA LYS A 137 16.45 22.56 -25.77
C LYS A 137 15.36 22.26 -24.75
N ASP A 138 15.63 21.28 -23.89
CA ASP A 138 14.84 20.97 -22.70
C ASP A 138 15.16 22.05 -21.65
N ASN A 139 14.26 23.02 -21.52
CA ASN A 139 14.50 24.23 -20.75
C ASN A 139 14.22 24.05 -19.26
N ASP A 140 13.29 23.17 -18.89
CA ASP A 140 12.91 22.90 -17.50
C ASP A 140 13.54 21.61 -16.91
N GLY A 141 14.13 20.77 -17.76
CA GLY A 141 14.88 19.58 -17.40
C GLY A 141 14.04 18.34 -17.15
N ASP A 142 12.82 18.26 -17.70
CA ASP A 142 11.92 17.12 -17.52
C ASP A 142 12.16 15.95 -18.51
N GLY A 143 13.04 16.17 -19.49
CA GLY A 143 13.42 15.21 -20.51
C GLY A 143 12.65 15.34 -21.82
N TYR A 144 11.81 16.35 -21.98
CA TYR A 144 11.13 16.71 -23.22
C TYR A 144 11.59 18.08 -23.72
N THR A 145 11.43 18.29 -25.02
CA THR A 145 11.66 19.58 -25.70
C THR A 145 10.39 19.97 -26.43
N GLU A 146 10.25 21.23 -26.83
CA GLU A 146 9.12 21.67 -27.67
C GLU A 146 8.96 20.78 -28.93
N LEU A 147 10.08 20.33 -29.53
CA LEU A 147 10.03 19.43 -30.71
C LEU A 147 9.62 18.00 -30.40
N GLU A 148 9.78 17.55 -29.16
CA GLU A 148 9.35 16.24 -28.68
C GLU A 148 7.89 16.25 -28.19
N GLY A 149 7.23 17.40 -28.27
CA GLY A 149 5.81 17.57 -27.97
C GLY A 149 5.53 18.23 -26.62
N ASP A 150 6.55 18.79 -25.98
CA ASP A 150 6.34 19.63 -24.79
C ASP A 150 5.58 20.91 -25.18
N CYS A 151 4.39 21.07 -24.62
CA CYS A 151 3.52 22.20 -24.84
C CYS A 151 3.83 23.37 -23.88
N ASN A 152 4.65 23.15 -22.85
CA ASN A 152 5.14 24.16 -21.92
C ASN A 152 6.50 23.76 -21.33
N ASP A 153 7.56 23.90 -22.14
CA ASP A 153 8.97 23.60 -21.81
C ASP A 153 9.59 24.51 -20.71
N CYS A 154 8.75 25.27 -20.01
CA CYS A 154 9.10 26.04 -18.83
C CYS A 154 8.55 25.44 -17.53
N ASP A 155 7.76 24.38 -17.61
CA ASP A 155 7.13 23.70 -16.47
C ASP A 155 7.30 22.18 -16.58
N LYS A 156 8.25 21.66 -15.81
CA LYS A 156 8.63 20.24 -15.74
C LYS A 156 7.50 19.24 -15.41
N PHE A 157 6.30 19.74 -15.08
CA PHE A 157 5.12 18.94 -14.80
C PHE A 157 4.17 18.84 -16.00
N VAL A 158 4.51 19.49 -17.12
CA VAL A 158 3.75 19.55 -18.36
C VAL A 158 4.59 18.93 -19.46
N ASN A 159 4.20 17.75 -19.93
CA ASN A 159 4.88 17.05 -21.04
C ASN A 159 4.04 15.84 -21.50
N PRO A 160 4.34 15.24 -22.67
CA PRO A 160 3.60 14.07 -23.17
C PRO A 160 3.58 12.81 -22.28
N SER A 161 4.40 12.74 -21.22
CA SER A 161 4.40 11.64 -20.24
C SER A 161 3.77 12.01 -18.89
N ALA A 162 3.19 13.20 -18.77
CA ALA A 162 2.42 13.60 -17.62
C ALA A 162 1.03 12.94 -17.65
N VAL A 163 0.36 12.97 -16.49
CA VAL A 163 -1.09 12.77 -16.44
C VAL A 163 -1.79 14.10 -16.40
N GLU A 164 -2.96 14.14 -17.03
CA GLU A 164 -3.89 15.25 -16.90
C GLU A 164 -4.29 15.50 -15.43
N VAL A 165 -4.27 16.76 -15.00
CA VAL A 165 -4.62 17.18 -13.64
C VAL A 165 -5.72 18.23 -13.69
N ILE A 166 -6.94 17.85 -13.30
CA ILE A 166 -8.04 18.81 -13.20
C ILE A 166 -7.71 19.89 -12.17
N ALA A 167 -7.78 21.16 -12.59
CA ALA A 167 -7.70 22.29 -11.69
C ALA A 167 -8.79 22.21 -10.60
N GLU A 168 -8.35 22.11 -9.34
CA GLU A 168 -9.21 22.15 -8.15
C GLU A 168 -8.90 23.39 -7.32
N GLU A 169 -9.89 23.88 -6.56
CA GLU A 169 -9.67 25.00 -5.63
C GLU A 169 -8.58 24.65 -4.61
N ASP A 170 -7.65 25.59 -4.39
CA ASP A 170 -6.63 25.49 -3.35
C ASP A 170 -7.26 25.60 -1.94
N GLU A 171 -6.44 25.46 -0.89
CA GLU A 171 -6.89 25.57 0.51
C GLU A 171 -7.52 26.94 0.85
N ASN A 172 -7.29 27.96 0.02
CA ASN A 172 -7.84 29.30 0.16
C ASN A 172 -9.06 29.55 -0.74
N GLY A 173 -9.51 28.53 -1.49
CA GLY A 173 -10.63 28.64 -2.42
C GLY A 173 -10.27 29.30 -3.76
N ASN A 174 -8.99 29.42 -4.11
CA ASN A 174 -8.57 29.92 -5.42
C ASN A 174 -8.45 28.76 -6.40
N LEU A 175 -9.12 28.87 -7.54
CA LEU A 175 -8.94 27.95 -8.65
C LEU A 175 -7.70 28.38 -9.46
N PRO A 176 -6.67 27.51 -9.62
CA PRO A 176 -5.55 27.80 -10.51
C PRO A 176 -6.03 27.87 -11.98
N GLU A 177 -5.18 28.41 -12.85
CA GLU A 177 -5.46 28.41 -14.28
C GLU A 177 -5.37 26.97 -14.80
N PRO A 178 -6.42 26.46 -15.49
CA PRO A 178 -6.39 25.16 -16.16
C PRO A 178 -5.22 25.05 -17.13
N ALA A 179 -4.53 23.90 -17.13
CA ALA A 179 -3.45 23.60 -18.06
C ALA A 179 -3.71 22.27 -18.79
N ASP A 180 -2.97 22.05 -19.89
CA ASP A 180 -2.93 20.78 -20.62
C ASP A 180 -1.63 20.10 -20.18
N GLU A 181 -1.66 19.35 -19.08
CA GLU A 181 -0.42 18.80 -18.53
C GLU A 181 0.15 17.68 -19.40
N ASP A 182 -0.71 16.88 -20.05
CA ASP A 182 -0.27 15.75 -20.87
C ASP A 182 -0.05 16.07 -22.35
N CYS A 183 -0.16 17.35 -22.71
CA CYS A 183 0.08 17.93 -24.03
C CYS A 183 -0.72 17.24 -25.15
N ASP A 184 -1.96 16.83 -24.87
CA ASP A 184 -2.83 16.16 -25.83
C ASP A 184 -3.73 17.14 -26.62
N GLY A 185 -3.64 18.43 -26.32
CA GLY A 185 -4.39 19.51 -26.94
C GLY A 185 -5.75 19.76 -26.28
N THR A 186 -6.05 19.11 -25.16
CA THR A 186 -7.23 19.35 -24.33
C THR A 186 -6.82 19.81 -22.94
N VAL A 187 -7.61 20.72 -22.36
CA VAL A 187 -7.30 21.35 -21.05
C VAL A 187 -8.35 20.92 -20.05
N ASP A 188 -7.91 20.42 -18.89
CA ASP A 188 -8.72 19.87 -17.81
C ASP A 188 -9.75 18.83 -18.31
N VAL A 189 -9.32 17.90 -19.16
CA VAL A 189 -10.18 16.81 -19.66
C VAL A 189 -9.63 15.45 -19.27
N LEU A 190 -10.12 14.91 -18.15
CA LEU A 190 -9.78 13.55 -17.75
C LEU A 190 -10.07 12.55 -18.89
N PRO A 191 -9.10 11.68 -19.24
CA PRO A 191 -9.32 10.61 -20.18
C PRO A 191 -10.52 9.75 -19.78
N SER A 192 -11.33 9.35 -20.76
CA SER A 192 -12.43 8.42 -20.50
C SER A 192 -11.90 7.09 -19.94
N ALA A 193 -12.63 6.50 -18.99
CA ALA A 193 -12.31 5.17 -18.48
C ALA A 193 -12.18 4.14 -19.62
N CYS A 194 -11.18 3.26 -19.51
CA CYS A 194 -10.82 2.28 -20.55
C CYS A 194 -11.42 0.88 -20.32
N ASP A 195 -12.41 0.78 -19.44
CA ASP A 195 -12.93 -0.46 -18.86
C ASP A 195 -14.31 -0.86 -19.42
N SER A 196 -14.70 -0.27 -20.55
CA SER A 196 -15.95 -0.57 -21.23
C SER A 196 -15.91 -1.91 -21.96
N GLY A 197 -16.95 -2.72 -21.80
CA GLY A 197 -17.14 -3.97 -22.56
C GLY A 197 -16.19 -5.10 -22.19
N LEU A 198 -15.54 -5.03 -21.03
CA LEU A 198 -14.68 -6.09 -20.51
C LEU A 198 -15.51 -7.31 -20.11
N ALA A 199 -14.99 -8.50 -20.40
CA ALA A 199 -15.66 -9.75 -20.08
C ALA A 199 -15.43 -10.15 -18.62
N LEU A 200 -16.49 -10.60 -17.93
CA LEU A 200 -16.43 -11.08 -16.54
C LEU A 200 -15.27 -12.06 -16.30
N ALA A 201 -15.09 -13.03 -17.20
CA ALA A 201 -14.09 -14.08 -17.09
C ALA A 201 -12.91 -13.88 -18.07
N SER A 202 -12.51 -12.62 -18.34
CA SER A 202 -11.37 -12.36 -19.21
C SER A 202 -10.10 -13.04 -18.68
N LEU A 203 -9.42 -13.77 -19.56
CA LEU A 203 -8.14 -14.39 -19.25
C LEU A 203 -6.96 -13.45 -19.51
N ASP A 204 -7.21 -12.29 -20.13
CA ASP A 204 -6.17 -11.28 -20.40
C ASP A 204 -5.99 -10.39 -19.16
N PRO A 205 -4.82 -10.42 -18.48
CA PRO A 205 -4.57 -9.57 -17.32
C PRO A 205 -4.54 -8.07 -17.66
N ILE A 206 -4.41 -7.68 -18.94
CA ILE A 206 -4.54 -6.27 -19.35
C ILE A 206 -5.97 -5.77 -19.14
N ASP A 207 -6.98 -6.62 -19.35
CA ASP A 207 -8.37 -6.22 -19.07
C ASP A 207 -8.58 -5.97 -17.58
N ALA A 208 -7.92 -6.75 -16.72
CA ALA A 208 -7.96 -6.52 -15.27
C ALA A 208 -7.25 -5.22 -14.86
N ALA A 209 -6.16 -4.84 -15.53
CA ALA A 209 -5.51 -3.55 -15.32
C ALA A 209 -6.41 -2.38 -15.76
N LYS A 210 -7.10 -2.51 -16.90
CA LYS A 210 -8.10 -1.52 -17.35
C LYS A 210 -9.26 -1.40 -16.37
N ALA A 211 -9.74 -2.53 -15.85
CA ALA A 211 -10.84 -2.59 -14.89
C ALA A 211 -10.53 -1.94 -13.53
N ILE A 212 -9.28 -1.59 -13.24
CA ILE A 212 -8.94 -0.80 -12.05
C ILE A 212 -8.57 0.65 -12.38
N GLY A 213 -8.70 1.09 -13.64
CA GLY A 213 -8.36 2.45 -14.09
C GLY A 213 -6.96 2.61 -14.70
N VAL A 214 -6.17 1.53 -14.85
CA VAL A 214 -4.82 1.61 -15.46
C VAL A 214 -4.92 1.55 -16.98
N CYS A 215 -5.15 2.72 -17.59
CA CYS A 215 -5.38 2.86 -19.04
C CYS A 215 -4.13 3.28 -19.84
N LYS A 216 -3.31 4.15 -19.27
CA LYS A 216 -2.03 4.61 -19.83
C LYS A 216 -0.88 4.05 -18.97
N PHE A 217 0.35 4.16 -19.47
CA PHE A 217 1.61 3.82 -18.77
C PHE A 217 1.82 2.34 -18.37
N LEU A 218 0.88 1.45 -18.68
CA LEU A 218 1.04 0.01 -18.45
C LEU A 218 2.12 -0.59 -19.36
N LYS A 219 3.16 -1.17 -18.76
CA LYS A 219 4.19 -1.95 -19.47
C LYS A 219 3.77 -3.40 -19.64
N SER A 220 3.28 -4.01 -18.56
CA SER A 220 2.85 -5.40 -18.59
C SER A 220 1.86 -5.70 -17.48
N ALA A 221 1.03 -6.71 -17.70
CA ALA A 221 0.13 -7.27 -16.70
C ALA A 221 0.25 -8.80 -16.71
N LYS A 222 0.16 -9.44 -15.55
CA LYS A 222 0.26 -10.89 -15.37
C LYS A 222 -0.69 -11.37 -14.29
N TRP A 223 -1.33 -12.50 -14.55
CA TRP A 223 -1.94 -13.29 -13.50
C TRP A 223 -0.85 -14.02 -12.71
N VAL A 224 -0.87 -13.94 -11.39
CA VAL A 224 0.16 -14.50 -10.51
C VAL A 224 -0.42 -15.10 -9.23
N LEU A 225 0.37 -15.95 -8.59
CA LEU A 225 0.17 -16.40 -7.21
C LEU A 225 0.75 -15.37 -6.23
N SER A 226 0.61 -15.61 -4.92
CA SER A 226 1.00 -14.68 -3.87
C SER A 226 2.48 -14.27 -3.90
N ASP A 227 3.39 -15.20 -4.16
CA ASP A 227 4.82 -14.92 -4.29
C ASP A 227 5.24 -14.37 -5.66
N GLY A 228 4.30 -14.25 -6.62
CA GLY A 228 4.55 -13.75 -7.97
C GLY A 228 4.88 -14.83 -8.97
N SER A 229 4.89 -16.09 -8.53
CA SER A 229 4.99 -17.22 -9.45
C SER A 229 3.78 -17.27 -10.39
N PRO A 230 3.94 -17.85 -11.59
CA PRO A 230 2.83 -17.98 -12.53
C PRO A 230 1.73 -18.92 -11.99
N PRO A 231 0.50 -18.87 -12.56
CA PRO A 231 -0.58 -19.77 -12.18
C PRO A 231 -0.19 -21.26 -12.32
N PRO A 232 -0.89 -22.18 -11.64
CA PRO A 232 -0.63 -23.61 -11.72
C PRO A 232 -0.59 -24.12 -13.17
N VAL A 233 0.31 -25.05 -13.45
CA VAL A 233 0.46 -25.66 -14.78
C VAL A 233 -0.51 -26.82 -15.01
N ASN A 234 -1.02 -27.44 -13.94
CA ASN A 234 -2.05 -28.47 -14.02
C ASN A 234 -3.36 -27.85 -14.56
N GLU A 235 -3.95 -28.46 -15.59
CA GLU A 235 -5.10 -27.89 -16.30
C GLU A 235 -6.32 -27.64 -15.40
N THR A 236 -6.61 -28.54 -14.46
CA THR A 236 -7.71 -28.39 -13.50
C THR A 236 -7.45 -27.25 -12.52
N GLN A 237 -6.27 -27.22 -11.91
CA GLN A 237 -5.90 -26.14 -10.99
C GLN A 237 -5.80 -24.79 -11.70
N LYS A 238 -5.36 -24.77 -12.96
CA LYS A 238 -5.32 -23.56 -13.78
C LYS A 238 -6.71 -23.04 -14.10
N ALA A 239 -7.64 -23.94 -14.46
CA ALA A 239 -9.04 -23.57 -14.68
C ALA A 239 -9.65 -23.00 -13.40
N ASN A 240 -9.38 -23.63 -12.24
CA ASN A 240 -9.81 -23.13 -10.95
C ASN A 240 -9.20 -21.78 -10.58
N PHE A 241 -7.89 -21.58 -10.83
CA PHE A 241 -7.21 -20.28 -10.63
C PHE A 241 -7.95 -19.14 -11.34
N HIS A 242 -8.39 -19.37 -12.58
CA HIS A 242 -9.12 -18.39 -13.38
C HIS A 242 -10.57 -18.16 -12.93
N LEU A 243 -11.10 -18.96 -11.98
CA LEU A 243 -12.35 -18.64 -11.29
C LEU A 243 -12.12 -17.68 -10.12
N GLY A 244 -10.88 -17.60 -9.59
CA GLY A 244 -10.51 -16.70 -8.50
C GLY A 244 -10.35 -15.24 -8.90
N HIS A 245 -10.59 -14.90 -10.16
CA HIS A 245 -10.66 -13.52 -10.63
C HIS A 245 -11.88 -13.27 -11.52
N GLY A 246 -12.27 -12.01 -11.60
CA GLY A 246 -13.32 -11.54 -12.48
C GLY A 246 -13.33 -10.02 -12.63
N ILE A 247 -13.98 -9.55 -13.70
CA ILE A 247 -14.20 -8.14 -13.97
C ILE A 247 -15.69 -7.87 -13.84
N VAL A 248 -16.11 -7.23 -12.76
CA VAL A 248 -17.53 -7.14 -12.38
C VAL A 248 -18.04 -5.71 -12.52
N ALA A 249 -19.26 -5.55 -13.02
CA ALA A 249 -19.93 -4.24 -13.07
C ALA A 249 -20.62 -3.88 -11.74
N LYS A 250 -20.69 -4.82 -10.79
CA LYS A 250 -21.20 -4.67 -9.42
C LYS A 250 -20.87 -5.91 -8.58
N LEU A 251 -20.95 -5.79 -7.26
CA LEU A 251 -21.09 -6.91 -6.34
C LEU A 251 -22.27 -6.63 -5.39
N GLY A 252 -23.29 -7.48 -5.45
CA GLY A 252 -24.57 -7.28 -4.77
C GLY A 252 -25.31 -6.04 -5.27
N THR A 253 -25.92 -5.32 -4.33
CA THR A 253 -26.74 -4.13 -4.62
C THR A 253 -25.98 -2.82 -4.47
N ASN A 254 -25.01 -2.76 -3.55
CA ASN A 254 -24.43 -1.49 -3.09
C ASN A 254 -22.93 -1.33 -3.35
N ASN A 255 -22.25 -2.35 -3.88
CA ASN A 255 -20.86 -2.23 -4.30
C ASN A 255 -20.84 -2.05 -5.83
N ASN A 256 -20.68 -0.80 -6.26
CA ASN A 256 -20.56 -0.42 -7.66
C ASN A 256 -19.10 -0.01 -7.95
N PRO A 257 -18.69 0.05 -9.23
CA PRO A 257 -17.42 0.64 -9.63
C PRO A 257 -17.26 2.06 -9.07
N GLN A 258 -16.08 2.33 -8.53
CA GLN A 258 -15.62 3.63 -8.04
C GLN A 258 -15.07 4.51 -9.18
N GLU A 259 -14.78 3.91 -10.33
CA GLU A 259 -14.50 4.58 -11.60
C GLU A 259 -15.12 3.77 -12.75
N GLY A 260 -15.39 4.42 -13.89
CA GLY A 260 -15.77 3.69 -15.10
C GLY A 260 -17.05 2.85 -14.96
N ASN A 261 -17.00 1.62 -15.47
CA ASN A 261 -18.13 0.69 -15.57
C ASN A 261 -17.85 -0.68 -14.93
N SER A 262 -16.60 -0.95 -14.54
CA SER A 262 -16.13 -2.26 -14.10
C SER A 262 -15.13 -2.11 -12.94
N MET A 263 -15.01 -3.15 -12.12
CA MET A 263 -13.98 -3.26 -11.09
C MET A 263 -13.35 -4.65 -11.10
N LEU A 264 -12.10 -4.77 -10.63
CA LEU A 264 -11.44 -6.05 -10.46
C LEU A 264 -11.97 -6.75 -9.20
N PHE A 265 -12.32 -8.03 -9.33
CA PHE A 265 -12.67 -8.88 -8.22
C PHE A 265 -11.67 -10.03 -8.09
N LEU A 266 -10.96 -10.10 -6.97
CA LEU A 266 -10.04 -11.18 -6.61
C LEU A 266 -10.62 -12.01 -5.48
N SER A 267 -10.43 -13.34 -5.51
CA SER A 267 -11.00 -14.25 -4.53
C SER A 267 -10.11 -15.46 -4.30
N SER A 268 -9.98 -15.90 -3.04
CA SER A 268 -9.45 -17.23 -2.73
C SER A 268 -10.42 -18.35 -3.14
N GLY A 269 -11.70 -18.04 -3.32
CA GLY A 269 -12.69 -18.92 -3.94
C GLY A 269 -12.97 -18.54 -5.38
N LYS A 270 -14.23 -18.18 -5.65
CA LYS A 270 -14.69 -17.66 -6.95
C LYS A 270 -15.07 -16.19 -6.88
N ALA A 271 -14.51 -15.41 -7.81
CA ALA A 271 -14.81 -14.00 -7.97
C ALA A 271 -16.09 -13.80 -8.82
N ARG A 272 -17.25 -14.06 -8.21
CA ARG A 272 -18.57 -13.97 -8.85
C ARG A 272 -19.58 -13.20 -8.00
N ASP A 273 -20.39 -12.39 -8.67
CA ASP A 273 -21.58 -11.82 -8.06
C ASP A 273 -22.60 -12.92 -7.76
N LYS A 274 -23.45 -12.73 -6.75
CA LYS A 274 -24.47 -13.72 -6.39
C LYS A 274 -25.41 -14.07 -7.56
N SER A 275 -25.61 -13.13 -8.49
CA SER A 275 -26.46 -13.35 -9.67
C SER A 275 -25.78 -14.12 -10.80
N ASP A 276 -24.47 -14.36 -10.73
CA ASP A 276 -23.73 -15.12 -11.73
C ASP A 276 -23.99 -16.64 -11.60
N ALA A 277 -24.00 -17.34 -12.74
CA ALA A 277 -24.39 -18.75 -12.81
C ALA A 277 -23.46 -19.70 -12.05
N ASP A 278 -22.19 -19.34 -11.88
CA ASP A 278 -21.15 -20.16 -11.23
C ASP A 278 -20.76 -19.66 -9.83
N ALA A 279 -21.52 -18.70 -9.28
CA ALA A 279 -21.33 -18.20 -7.93
C ALA A 279 -21.39 -19.31 -6.88
N THR A 280 -20.45 -19.28 -5.93
CA THR A 280 -20.37 -20.24 -4.83
C THR A 280 -20.49 -19.53 -3.50
N TYR A 281 -21.34 -20.08 -2.64
CA TYR A 281 -21.41 -19.65 -1.26
C TYR A 281 -20.25 -20.25 -0.47
N ARG A 282 -19.55 -19.40 0.27
CA ARG A 282 -18.63 -19.72 1.37
C ARG A 282 -17.32 -20.44 1.03
N THR A 283 -17.31 -21.41 0.13
CA THR A 283 -16.11 -22.22 -0.09
C THR A 283 -16.03 -22.72 -1.52
N PHE A 284 -14.89 -22.49 -2.14
CA PHE A 284 -14.45 -23.15 -3.35
C PHE A 284 -12.93 -23.37 -3.32
N ASP A 285 -12.53 -24.54 -2.81
CA ASP A 285 -11.13 -24.98 -2.81
C ASP A 285 -10.62 -25.13 -4.25
N LYS A 286 -9.67 -24.28 -4.65
CA LYS A 286 -9.06 -24.33 -5.99
C LYS A 286 -7.97 -25.41 -6.08
N GLY A 287 -7.50 -25.91 -4.93
CA GLY A 287 -6.68 -27.09 -4.77
C GLY A 287 -5.19 -26.85 -4.95
N TYR A 288 -4.68 -25.64 -4.65
CA TYR A 288 -3.25 -25.34 -4.78
C TYR A 288 -2.72 -24.41 -3.68
N THR A 289 -1.40 -24.44 -3.46
CA THR A 289 -0.70 -23.56 -2.52
C THR A 289 0.43 -22.82 -3.22
N SER A 290 0.90 -21.74 -2.60
CA SER A 290 2.05 -20.95 -3.04
C SER A 290 2.88 -20.46 -1.86
N ASN A 291 4.06 -19.87 -2.11
CA ASN A 291 4.78 -19.19 -1.05
C ASN A 291 4.11 -17.85 -0.73
N ALA A 292 4.29 -17.37 0.49
CA ALA A 292 3.88 -16.02 0.88
C ALA A 292 4.71 -14.95 0.15
N PRO A 293 4.18 -13.73 -0.04
CA PRO A 293 4.99 -12.60 -0.44
C PRO A 293 6.11 -12.34 0.57
N PHE A 294 7.13 -11.61 0.15
CA PHE A 294 8.21 -11.20 1.07
C PHE A 294 7.64 -10.48 2.29
N GLY A 295 8.10 -10.85 3.49
CA GLY A 295 7.63 -10.28 4.75
C GLY A 295 6.34 -10.90 5.31
N PHE A 296 5.75 -11.88 4.63
CA PHE A 296 4.57 -12.62 5.07
C PHE A 296 4.90 -14.11 5.32
N PRO A 297 4.08 -14.84 6.10
CA PRO A 297 2.89 -14.37 6.83
C PRO A 297 3.23 -13.39 7.96
N LYS A 298 2.29 -12.49 8.27
CA LYS A 298 2.40 -11.54 9.39
C LYS A 298 1.42 -11.91 10.48
N ALA A 299 1.90 -11.93 11.72
CA ALA A 299 1.02 -12.07 12.87
C ALA A 299 0.12 -10.83 12.99
N SER A 300 -1.15 -11.06 13.32
CA SER A 300 -2.06 -9.97 13.65
C SER A 300 -1.74 -9.42 15.04
N PRO A 301 -1.51 -8.10 15.20
CA PRO A 301 -1.38 -7.48 16.53
C PRO A 301 -2.62 -7.71 17.41
N SER A 302 -3.80 -7.80 16.78
CA SER A 302 -5.08 -8.05 17.44
C SER A 302 -5.25 -9.49 17.93
N CYS A 303 -4.43 -10.43 17.45
CA CYS A 303 -4.48 -11.86 17.78
C CYS A 303 -3.08 -12.39 18.13
N PRO A 304 -2.53 -12.06 19.32
CA PRO A 304 -1.20 -12.50 19.70
C PRO A 304 -1.11 -14.03 19.80
N ASN A 305 0.02 -14.58 19.39
CA ASN A 305 0.33 -16.02 19.37
C ASN A 305 -0.46 -16.87 18.36
N VAL A 306 -1.17 -16.23 17.44
CA VAL A 306 -1.77 -16.91 16.29
C VAL A 306 -0.76 -16.90 15.13
N ILE A 307 -0.36 -18.09 14.69
CA ILE A 307 0.55 -18.28 13.56
C ILE A 307 -0.28 -18.77 12.39
N THR A 308 -0.14 -18.12 11.24
CA THR A 308 -0.92 -18.41 10.04
C THR A 308 -0.09 -19.26 9.09
N GLY A 309 -0.75 -20.11 8.30
CA GLY A 309 -0.10 -21.01 7.35
C GLY A 309 0.33 -20.34 6.05
N LEU A 310 0.79 -21.19 5.12
CA LEU A 310 1.11 -20.76 3.75
C LEU A 310 -0.17 -20.33 3.01
N PRO A 311 -0.05 -19.43 2.03
CA PRO A 311 -1.14 -19.13 1.12
C PRO A 311 -1.67 -20.38 0.42
N HIS A 312 -2.98 -20.52 0.50
CA HIS A 312 -3.80 -21.48 -0.23
C HIS A 312 -4.65 -20.69 -1.22
N ASP A 313 -4.82 -21.25 -2.42
CA ASP A 313 -5.75 -20.73 -3.40
C ASP A 313 -5.57 -19.24 -3.73
N ALA A 314 -4.33 -18.76 -3.75
CA ALA A 314 -4.02 -17.38 -4.09
C ALA A 314 -4.45 -17.05 -5.54
N THR A 315 -5.06 -15.88 -5.74
CA THR A 315 -5.24 -15.29 -7.07
C THR A 315 -4.86 -13.82 -7.00
N GLY A 316 -3.96 -13.40 -7.90
CA GLY A 316 -3.50 -12.03 -7.96
C GLY A 316 -3.23 -11.52 -9.36
N LEU A 317 -3.24 -10.20 -9.47
CA LEU A 317 -2.82 -9.41 -10.63
C LEU A 317 -1.49 -8.72 -10.29
N GLU A 318 -0.50 -8.90 -11.14
CA GLU A 318 0.76 -8.13 -11.11
C GLU A 318 0.82 -7.23 -12.33
N ILE A 319 0.95 -5.93 -12.10
CA ILE A 319 1.17 -4.93 -13.13
C ILE A 319 2.56 -4.31 -12.99
N GLU A 320 3.16 -3.98 -14.12
CA GLU A 320 4.33 -3.11 -14.21
C GLU A 320 3.91 -1.87 -14.98
N VAL A 321 4.07 -0.70 -14.35
CA VAL A 321 3.65 0.60 -14.90
C VAL A 321 4.81 1.59 -14.78
N ASP A 322 4.96 2.45 -15.78
CA ASP A 322 5.80 3.64 -15.62
C ASP A 322 5.04 4.67 -14.82
N VAL A 323 5.70 5.28 -13.84
CA VAL A 323 5.12 6.41 -13.11
C VAL A 323 5.15 7.64 -14.03
N PRO A 324 4.03 8.35 -14.23
CA PRO A 324 3.98 9.58 -15.01
C PRO A 324 4.99 10.62 -14.50
N SER A 325 5.46 11.49 -15.40
CA SER A 325 6.50 12.51 -15.11
C SER A 325 6.08 13.52 -14.04
N ASN A 326 4.77 13.76 -13.88
CA ASN A 326 4.23 14.68 -12.88
C ASN A 326 3.59 13.98 -11.66
N ALA A 327 3.67 12.64 -11.55
CA ALA A 327 3.05 11.89 -10.45
C ALA A 327 4.02 11.64 -9.27
N LEU A 328 3.67 12.16 -8.09
CA LEU A 328 4.42 11.98 -6.84
C LEU A 328 3.78 10.96 -5.89
N SER A 329 2.51 10.64 -6.10
CA SER A 329 1.82 9.55 -5.40
C SER A 329 0.86 8.80 -6.32
N VAL A 330 0.52 7.59 -5.90
CA VAL A 330 -0.49 6.75 -6.52
C VAL A 330 -1.48 6.29 -5.46
N SER A 331 -2.74 6.15 -5.84
CA SER A 331 -3.78 5.58 -4.99
C SER A 331 -4.69 4.63 -5.76
N PHE A 332 -5.30 3.71 -5.04
CA PHE A 332 -6.39 2.86 -5.54
C PHE A 332 -7.35 2.54 -4.40
N ASP A 333 -8.57 2.21 -4.77
CA ASP A 333 -9.65 1.87 -3.85
C ASP A 333 -9.81 0.37 -3.79
N PHE A 334 -10.12 -0.17 -2.62
CA PHE A 334 -10.41 -1.58 -2.44
C PHE A 334 -11.40 -1.84 -1.31
N GLN A 335 -12.06 -2.99 -1.37
CA GLN A 335 -12.95 -3.47 -0.31
C GLN A 335 -12.76 -4.97 -0.10
N PHE A 336 -12.44 -5.36 1.13
CA PHE A 336 -12.16 -6.74 1.50
C PHE A 336 -13.38 -7.38 2.18
N PHE A 337 -13.70 -8.61 1.77
CA PHE A 337 -14.81 -9.43 2.24
C PHE A 337 -14.26 -10.76 2.73
N SER A 338 -14.87 -11.34 3.77
CA SER A 338 -14.49 -12.66 4.24
C SER A 338 -15.66 -13.43 4.84
N TYR A 339 -15.73 -14.71 4.50
CA TYR A 339 -16.64 -15.66 5.14
C TYR A 339 -16.18 -16.09 6.54
N GLU A 340 -14.95 -15.79 6.93
CA GLU A 340 -14.37 -16.16 8.23
C GLU A 340 -15.02 -15.42 9.39
N TRP A 341 -15.54 -14.22 9.15
CA TRP A 341 -16.40 -13.54 10.10
C TRP A 341 -17.81 -14.19 10.11
N PRO A 342 -18.39 -14.47 11.29
CA PRO A 342 -17.95 -14.05 12.64
C PRO A 342 -17.10 -15.08 13.43
N ASP A 343 -16.93 -16.31 12.95
CA ASP A 343 -16.54 -17.46 13.78
C ASP A 343 -15.03 -17.75 13.83
N PHE A 344 -14.26 -17.31 12.83
CA PHE A 344 -12.86 -17.71 12.63
C PHE A 344 -11.85 -16.60 12.97
N LEU A 345 -12.29 -15.57 13.68
CA LEU A 345 -11.39 -14.53 14.20
C LEU A 345 -10.39 -15.10 15.21
N CYS A 346 -9.14 -14.67 15.11
CA CYS A 346 -7.99 -15.17 15.87
C CYS A 346 -7.77 -16.69 15.75
N ARG A 347 -7.93 -17.23 14.53
CA ARG A 347 -7.56 -18.61 14.18
C ARG A 347 -6.36 -18.63 13.23
N GLU A 348 -5.79 -19.83 13.04
CA GLU A 348 -4.65 -20.06 12.14
C GLU A 348 -4.99 -19.87 10.66
N TYR A 349 -6.29 -19.90 10.35
CA TYR A 349 -6.91 -19.46 9.09
C TYR A 349 -7.03 -17.95 9.18
N ASN A 350 -6.18 -17.24 8.47
CA ASN A 350 -6.16 -15.78 8.46
C ASN A 350 -5.99 -15.34 7.03
N ASP A 351 -7.10 -15.02 6.40
CA ASP A 351 -7.06 -14.65 5.01
C ASP A 351 -6.48 -13.25 4.85
N PHE A 352 -5.80 -13.03 3.72
CA PHE A 352 -5.14 -11.77 3.44
C PHE A 352 -5.57 -11.20 2.09
N PHE A 353 -5.63 -9.88 2.06
CA PHE A 353 -5.38 -9.12 0.85
C PHE A 353 -4.06 -8.37 0.99
N ILE A 354 -3.22 -8.42 -0.04
CA ILE A 354 -1.92 -7.77 -0.05
C ILE A 354 -1.79 -6.97 -1.33
N ALA A 355 -1.39 -5.71 -1.16
CA ALA A 355 -0.89 -4.87 -2.23
C ALA A 355 0.61 -4.73 -2.04
N TYR A 356 1.40 -5.43 -2.85
CA TYR A 356 2.84 -5.54 -2.73
C TYR A 356 3.54 -4.76 -3.86
N MET A 357 4.31 -3.74 -3.51
CA MET A 357 4.93 -2.82 -4.46
C MET A 357 6.46 -2.94 -4.47
N ILE A 358 7.06 -2.91 -5.66
CA ILE A 358 8.50 -2.81 -5.89
C ILE A 358 8.77 -1.61 -6.83
N PRO A 359 9.78 -0.76 -6.58
CA PRO A 359 10.58 -0.70 -5.35
C PRO A 359 9.73 -0.39 -4.12
N PHE A 360 10.23 -0.73 -2.93
CA PHE A 360 9.50 -0.46 -1.69
C PHE A 360 9.36 1.04 -1.50
N PRO A 361 8.13 1.56 -1.32
CA PRO A 361 7.92 2.97 -1.04
C PRO A 361 8.63 3.41 0.23
N MET A 362 8.91 4.72 0.32
CA MET A 362 9.53 5.29 1.52
C MET A 362 8.70 4.94 2.77
N GLY A 363 9.38 4.44 3.80
CA GLY A 363 8.75 4.01 5.06
C GLY A 363 8.27 2.55 5.07
N GLN A 364 8.31 1.84 3.93
CA GLN A 364 8.00 0.41 3.86
C GLN A 364 9.27 -0.45 3.89
N SER A 365 9.22 -1.55 4.64
CA SER A 365 10.33 -2.52 4.76
C SER A 365 10.02 -3.87 4.13
N ASP A 366 8.77 -4.12 3.77
CA ASP A 366 8.29 -5.39 3.22
C ASP A 366 7.39 -5.25 1.99
N GLY A 367 7.31 -4.03 1.43
CA GLY A 367 6.61 -3.76 0.17
C GLY A 367 5.08 -3.75 0.26
N ASN A 368 4.46 -4.12 1.39
CA ASN A 368 3.01 -4.00 1.53
C ASN A 368 2.59 -2.53 1.64
N ILE A 369 1.54 -2.14 0.93
CA ILE A 369 1.00 -0.78 0.96
C ILE A 369 -0.46 -0.70 1.45
N ALA A 370 -1.15 -1.84 1.58
CA ALA A 370 -2.54 -1.88 2.05
C ALA A 370 -2.64 -2.27 3.53
N PHE A 371 -3.31 -1.43 4.33
CA PHE A 371 -3.40 -1.59 5.78
C PHE A 371 -4.80 -1.31 6.30
N ASP A 372 -5.13 -1.81 7.49
CA ASP A 372 -6.29 -1.35 8.24
C ASP A 372 -6.01 0.04 8.88
N MET A 373 -7.02 0.59 9.56
CA MET A 373 -6.94 1.91 10.21
C MET A 373 -5.97 1.96 11.40
N LEU A 374 -5.46 0.82 11.85
CA LEU A 374 -4.46 0.71 12.91
C LEU A 374 -3.04 0.44 12.36
N GLY A 375 -2.89 0.41 11.03
CA GLY A 375 -1.61 0.16 10.36
C GLY A 375 -1.21 -1.32 10.29
N ALA A 376 -2.12 -2.25 10.58
CA ALA A 376 -1.87 -3.67 10.42
C ALA A 376 -2.26 -4.13 8.99
N PRO A 377 -1.70 -5.23 8.45
CA PRO A 377 -2.05 -5.71 7.10
C PRO A 377 -3.55 -5.99 6.95
N ILE A 378 -4.09 -5.94 5.74
CA ILE A 378 -5.49 -6.36 5.51
C ILE A 378 -5.62 -7.87 5.73
N SER A 379 -6.18 -8.26 6.88
CA SER A 379 -6.41 -9.66 7.23
C SER A 379 -7.55 -9.84 8.21
N VAL A 380 -8.25 -10.97 8.14
CA VAL A 380 -9.42 -11.27 8.99
C VAL A 380 -9.11 -11.09 10.48
N ASN A 381 -7.93 -11.51 10.93
CA ASN A 381 -7.53 -11.43 12.33
C ASN A 381 -7.33 -10.01 12.86
N ASN A 382 -7.28 -8.98 12.01
CA ASN A 382 -7.09 -7.61 12.46
C ASN A 382 -8.37 -6.90 12.94
N LYS A 383 -9.55 -7.52 12.80
CA LYS A 383 -10.82 -7.10 13.46
C LYS A 383 -11.29 -5.69 13.11
N PHE A 384 -11.30 -5.35 11.83
CA PHE A 384 -11.64 -4.00 11.34
C PHE A 384 -12.83 -3.98 10.36
N PHE A 385 -13.68 -5.02 10.40
CA PHE A 385 -14.89 -5.06 9.58
C PHE A 385 -15.94 -4.06 10.05
N GLU A 386 -16.40 -3.23 9.12
CA GLU A 386 -17.41 -2.18 9.37
C GLU A 386 -18.76 -2.53 8.74
N ALA A 387 -18.80 -3.37 7.71
CA ALA A 387 -20.03 -3.92 7.16
C ALA A 387 -20.24 -5.35 7.68
N CYS A 388 -21.16 -5.51 8.64
CA CYS A 388 -21.46 -6.77 9.29
C CYS A 388 -22.85 -6.75 9.96
N GLY A 389 -23.40 -7.93 10.26
CA GLY A 389 -24.72 -8.12 10.84
C GLY A 389 -24.78 -9.32 11.78
N CYS A 390 -25.51 -9.16 12.88
CA CYS A 390 -25.70 -10.17 13.91
C CYS A 390 -27.18 -10.22 14.38
N PRO A 391 -27.63 -11.29 15.07
CA PRO A 391 -29.00 -11.45 15.52
C PRO A 391 -29.46 -10.26 16.37
N GLY A 392 -30.54 -9.60 15.94
CA GLY A 392 -31.14 -8.47 16.65
C GLY A 392 -30.87 -7.07 16.06
N ASN A 393 -30.31 -6.93 14.86
CA ASN A 393 -29.99 -5.63 14.26
C ASN A 393 -31.24 -4.72 14.11
N PRO A 394 -31.23 -3.45 14.59
CA PRO A 394 -30.33 -2.39 14.13
C PRO A 394 -29.45 -1.83 15.27
N VAL A 395 -28.13 -1.86 15.11
CA VAL A 395 -27.22 -1.25 16.08
C VAL A 395 -27.33 0.28 16.03
N GLY A 396 -28.05 0.85 17.00
CA GLY A 396 -27.99 2.27 17.33
C GLY A 396 -26.65 2.66 17.98
N PRO A 397 -26.47 3.93 18.40
CA PRO A 397 -25.16 4.51 18.73
C PRO A 397 -24.39 3.89 19.92
N THR A 398 -24.86 2.80 20.52
CA THR A 398 -24.23 2.11 21.66
C THR A 398 -24.22 0.58 21.59
N GLY A 399 -24.65 -0.05 20.50
CA GLY A 399 -24.59 -1.52 20.40
C GLY A 399 -23.42 -1.98 19.54
N GLU A 400 -22.94 -3.20 19.80
CA GLU A 400 -21.83 -3.82 19.06
C GLU A 400 -22.23 -5.26 18.73
N CYS A 401 -21.86 -5.76 17.54
CA CYS A 401 -21.91 -7.19 17.23
C CYS A 401 -20.71 -7.88 17.89
N VAL A 402 -20.95 -8.89 18.72
CA VAL A 402 -19.87 -9.63 19.39
C VAL A 402 -19.55 -10.90 18.61
N ALA A 403 -18.56 -10.83 17.73
CA ALA A 403 -18.08 -11.95 16.93
C ALA A 403 -16.83 -12.57 17.56
N SER A 404 -16.83 -13.88 17.82
CA SER A 404 -15.72 -14.58 18.48
C SER A 404 -15.20 -13.87 19.75
N THR A 405 -16.10 -13.35 20.58
CA THR A 405 -15.83 -12.55 21.80
C THR A 405 -15.31 -11.12 21.58
N PHE A 406 -15.15 -10.68 20.33
CA PHE A 406 -14.70 -9.34 20.00
C PHE A 406 -15.87 -8.43 19.61
N PRO A 407 -15.92 -7.20 20.13
CA PRO A 407 -16.92 -6.23 19.74
C PRO A 407 -16.59 -5.61 18.37
N PHE A 408 -17.60 -5.55 17.50
CA PHE A 408 -17.58 -4.83 16.23
C PHE A 408 -18.70 -3.80 16.21
N LYS A 409 -18.36 -2.56 15.86
CA LYS A 409 -19.37 -1.50 15.71
C LYS A 409 -20.31 -1.75 14.53
N CYS A 410 -19.80 -2.43 13.48
CA CYS A 410 -20.51 -2.61 12.21
C CYS A 410 -21.10 -1.27 11.73
N SER A 411 -20.29 -0.21 11.63
CA SER A 411 -20.77 1.16 11.38
C SER A 411 -21.46 1.32 10.02
N LEU A 412 -21.20 0.42 9.07
CA LEU A 412 -21.83 0.35 7.76
C LEU A 412 -23.05 -0.61 7.74
N GLU A 413 -23.39 -1.21 8.87
CA GLU A 413 -24.45 -2.22 9.03
C GLU A 413 -24.28 -3.35 7.99
N THR A 414 -25.37 -3.91 7.47
CA THR A 414 -25.32 -4.91 6.40
C THR A 414 -25.38 -4.29 4.99
N LYS A 415 -25.31 -2.96 4.85
CA LYS A 415 -25.59 -2.25 3.59
C LYS A 415 -24.72 -2.78 2.45
N GLN A 416 -23.41 -2.86 2.65
CA GLN A 416 -22.47 -3.34 1.64
C GLN A 416 -22.58 -4.85 1.36
N LEU A 417 -23.33 -5.60 2.16
CA LEU A 417 -23.47 -7.04 2.00
C LEU A 417 -24.75 -7.42 1.25
N VAL A 418 -25.76 -6.56 1.19
CA VAL A 418 -27.06 -6.86 0.57
C VAL A 418 -26.90 -7.29 -0.90
N GLY A 419 -27.47 -8.44 -1.24
CA GLY A 419 -27.45 -9.00 -2.60
C GLY A 419 -26.13 -9.68 -2.96
N THR A 420 -25.10 -9.62 -2.10
CA THR A 420 -23.86 -10.37 -2.26
C THR A 420 -24.02 -11.80 -1.72
N THR A 421 -23.06 -12.67 -2.02
CA THR A 421 -22.97 -13.99 -1.37
C THR A 421 -22.56 -13.93 0.10
N PHE A 422 -22.09 -12.76 0.59
CA PHE A 422 -21.74 -12.47 1.98
C PHE A 422 -22.92 -11.97 2.83
N GLU A 423 -24.11 -11.78 2.23
CA GLU A 423 -25.25 -11.14 2.89
C GLU A 423 -25.76 -11.88 4.15
N LYS A 424 -25.58 -13.20 4.19
CA LYS A 424 -26.11 -14.07 5.23
C LYS A 424 -25.16 -15.22 5.50
N ASP A 425 -24.97 -15.50 6.77
CA ASP A 425 -24.40 -16.77 7.23
C ASP A 425 -25.50 -17.84 7.24
N GLU A 426 -25.39 -18.83 6.36
CA GLU A 426 -26.36 -19.92 6.27
C GLU A 426 -26.27 -20.89 7.46
N ALA A 427 -25.11 -20.97 8.13
CA ALA A 427 -24.91 -21.79 9.31
C ALA A 427 -25.39 -21.07 10.59
N ASN A 428 -25.27 -19.74 10.64
CA ASN A 428 -25.60 -18.94 11.82
C ASN A 428 -26.78 -18.01 11.56
N ALA A 429 -27.98 -18.46 11.89
CA ALA A 429 -29.22 -17.71 11.65
C ALA A 429 -29.17 -16.29 12.27
N GLY A 430 -29.39 -15.27 11.43
CA GLY A 430 -29.38 -13.86 11.82
C GLY A 430 -28.01 -13.18 11.76
N TRP A 431 -26.96 -13.92 11.41
CA TRP A 431 -25.64 -13.37 11.12
C TRP A 431 -25.44 -13.15 9.62
N SER A 432 -24.55 -12.23 9.27
CA SER A 432 -23.96 -12.09 7.93
C SER A 432 -22.51 -12.56 7.94
N HIS A 433 -21.80 -12.34 6.84
CA HIS A 433 -20.34 -12.33 6.81
C HIS A 433 -19.80 -10.90 6.98
N GLY A 434 -18.49 -10.69 6.83
CA GLY A 434 -17.83 -9.42 7.13
C GLY A 434 -17.25 -8.72 5.90
N SER A 435 -17.26 -7.39 5.91
CA SER A 435 -16.57 -6.55 4.93
C SER A 435 -16.02 -5.27 5.56
N THR A 436 -14.94 -4.76 5.00
CA THR A 436 -14.26 -3.54 5.46
C THR A 436 -15.01 -2.26 5.09
N GLY A 437 -15.85 -2.34 4.06
CA GLY A 437 -16.24 -1.14 3.30
C GLY A 437 -15.08 -0.67 2.41
N TRP A 438 -15.31 0.38 1.63
CA TRP A 438 -14.31 0.91 0.73
C TRP A 438 -13.20 1.62 1.50
N LEU A 439 -11.97 1.21 1.20
CA LEU A 439 -10.73 1.78 1.69
C LEU A 439 -9.95 2.30 0.50
N ARG A 440 -9.10 3.30 0.76
CA ARG A 440 -8.16 3.83 -0.23
C ARG A 440 -6.76 3.71 0.29
N THR A 441 -5.89 3.07 -0.47
CA THR A 441 -4.45 3.12 -0.22
C THR A 441 -3.83 4.21 -1.06
N THR A 442 -3.01 5.06 -0.45
CA THR A 442 -2.15 6.03 -1.14
C THR A 442 -0.69 5.73 -0.78
N THR A 443 0.23 5.83 -1.74
CA THR A 443 1.66 5.68 -1.48
C THR A 443 2.51 6.57 -2.38
N ALA A 444 3.73 6.84 -1.92
CA ALA A 444 4.71 7.64 -2.67
C ALA A 444 5.24 6.87 -3.88
N VAL A 445 5.42 7.57 -4.99
CA VAL A 445 6.09 7.07 -6.19
C VAL A 445 7.18 8.06 -6.63
N THR A 446 8.08 7.61 -7.51
CA THR A 446 9.10 8.48 -8.09
C THR A 446 8.76 8.69 -9.57
N PRO A 447 8.56 9.95 -10.02
CA PRO A 447 8.32 10.24 -11.43
C PRO A 447 9.28 9.55 -12.40
N GLY A 448 8.76 9.10 -13.54
CA GLY A 448 9.52 8.47 -14.61
C GLY A 448 10.15 7.12 -14.25
N SER A 449 9.96 6.61 -13.03
CA SER A 449 10.51 5.34 -12.58
C SER A 449 9.46 4.23 -12.68
N PRO A 450 9.82 3.02 -13.14
CA PRO A 450 8.88 1.92 -13.19
C PRO A 450 8.56 1.40 -11.78
N ILE A 451 7.30 1.05 -11.56
CA ILE A 451 6.85 0.34 -10.36
C ILE A 451 6.18 -0.96 -10.78
N ARG A 452 6.33 -1.98 -9.95
CA ARG A 452 5.60 -3.24 -10.04
C ARG A 452 4.68 -3.35 -8.85
N LEU A 453 3.39 -3.51 -9.10
CA LEU A 453 2.38 -3.70 -8.06
C LEU A 453 1.73 -5.07 -8.23
N ARG A 454 1.69 -5.85 -7.15
CA ARG A 454 0.94 -7.09 -7.07
C ARG A 454 -0.20 -6.95 -6.09
N LEU A 455 -1.42 -7.15 -6.58
CA LEU A 455 -2.66 -7.21 -5.82
C LEU A 455 -3.04 -8.68 -5.71
N VAL A 456 -3.15 -9.22 -4.49
CA VAL A 456 -3.45 -10.65 -4.30
C VAL A 456 -4.37 -10.87 -3.11
N THR A 457 -5.34 -11.76 -3.29
CA THR A 457 -6.18 -12.30 -2.23
C THR A 457 -5.92 -13.79 -2.10
N TYR A 458 -5.78 -14.29 -0.87
CA TYR A 458 -5.57 -15.71 -0.61
C TYR A 458 -6.15 -16.15 0.74
N ASP A 459 -6.43 -17.44 0.82
CA ASP A 459 -6.77 -18.14 2.06
C ASP A 459 -5.48 -18.60 2.76
N SER A 460 -5.45 -18.64 4.08
CA SER A 460 -4.28 -19.12 4.82
C SER A 460 -4.52 -20.51 5.41
N THR A 461 -3.58 -21.41 5.14
CA THR A 461 -3.52 -22.79 5.66
C THR A 461 -4.37 -23.81 4.89
N ASP A 462 -5.66 -23.57 4.67
CA ASP A 462 -6.52 -24.46 3.87
C ASP A 462 -7.31 -23.69 2.80
N GLY A 463 -8.14 -24.37 2.00
CA GLY A 463 -8.98 -23.75 0.96
C GLY A 463 -10.44 -23.70 1.39
N LYS A 464 -10.71 -23.27 2.63
CA LYS A 464 -12.04 -23.26 3.22
C LYS A 464 -12.34 -21.90 3.79
N VAL A 465 -13.57 -21.46 3.52
CA VAL A 465 -14.12 -20.20 4.03
C VAL A 465 -13.41 -19.01 3.38
N ASP A 466 -13.77 -18.77 2.12
CA ASP A 466 -13.01 -17.90 1.24
C ASP A 466 -13.06 -16.41 1.66
N SER A 467 -12.10 -15.65 1.15
CA SER A 467 -12.08 -14.19 1.21
C SER A 467 -11.92 -13.59 -0.17
N SER A 468 -12.36 -12.35 -0.33
CA SER A 468 -12.39 -11.69 -1.64
C SER A 468 -12.19 -10.19 -1.53
N THR A 469 -11.66 -9.58 -2.59
CA THR A 469 -11.36 -8.14 -2.64
C THR A 469 -11.84 -7.55 -3.95
N LEU A 470 -12.61 -6.46 -3.86
CA LEU A 470 -12.85 -5.55 -4.98
C LEU A 470 -11.72 -4.53 -5.04
N ILE A 471 -11.21 -4.20 -6.23
CA ILE A 471 -10.19 -3.17 -6.45
C ILE A 471 -10.63 -2.29 -7.62
N ASP A 472 -10.48 -0.97 -7.48
CA ASP A 472 -10.87 -0.01 -8.51
C ASP A 472 -10.18 1.38 -8.34
N ASN A 473 -10.46 2.32 -9.24
CA ASN A 473 -10.21 3.77 -9.13
C ASN A 473 -8.73 4.13 -8.89
N TRP A 474 -7.86 3.59 -9.75
CA TRP A 474 -6.44 3.93 -9.83
C TRP A 474 -6.26 5.41 -10.18
N ARG A 475 -5.52 6.14 -9.35
CA ARG A 475 -5.30 7.58 -9.53
C ARG A 475 -3.87 7.97 -9.24
N TRP A 476 -3.32 8.75 -10.15
CA TRP A 476 -2.07 9.47 -9.95
C TRP A 476 -2.33 10.82 -9.29
N SER A 477 -1.33 11.35 -8.60
CA SER A 477 -1.41 12.67 -7.98
C SER A 477 -0.04 13.34 -7.98
N GLY A 478 -0.03 14.63 -8.34
CA GLY A 478 1.14 15.50 -8.23
C GLY A 478 1.47 15.91 -6.79
N LYS A 479 0.67 15.50 -5.79
CA LYS A 479 0.96 15.75 -4.38
C LYS A 479 1.79 14.59 -3.81
N PRO A 480 2.85 14.86 -3.02
CA PRO A 480 3.59 13.80 -2.34
C PRO A 480 2.67 12.99 -1.42
N GLY A 481 2.82 11.67 -1.47
CA GLY A 481 2.08 10.75 -0.62
C GLY A 481 2.94 10.17 0.49
N THR A 482 2.30 9.72 1.56
CA THR A 482 2.89 8.71 2.46
C THR A 482 2.10 7.43 2.30
N THR A 483 2.70 6.28 2.62
CA THR A 483 1.96 5.02 2.57
C THR A 483 0.93 4.99 3.68
N VAL A 484 -0.34 5.13 3.32
CA VAL A 484 -1.47 5.19 4.24
C VAL A 484 -2.68 4.49 3.62
N THR A 485 -3.55 3.95 4.46
CA THR A 485 -4.88 3.51 4.04
C THR A 485 -5.93 4.26 4.85
N GLU A 486 -6.98 4.72 4.19
CA GLU A 486 -8.07 5.49 4.80
C GLU A 486 -9.44 4.93 4.40
N VAL A 487 -10.45 5.16 5.24
CA VAL A 487 -11.86 4.84 4.88
C VAL A 487 -12.37 5.91 3.92
N ILE A 488 -13.01 5.48 2.84
CA ILE A 488 -13.66 6.38 1.89
C ILE A 488 -15.16 6.15 1.84
N ILE A 489 -15.89 7.20 1.47
CA ILE A 489 -17.30 7.08 1.10
C ILE A 489 -17.32 6.71 -0.39
N PRO A 490 -17.92 5.57 -0.77
CA PRO A 490 -18.02 5.18 -2.17
C PRO A 490 -18.89 6.17 -2.96
N LYS A 491 -18.64 6.26 -4.26
CA LYS A 491 -19.40 7.12 -5.18
C LYS A 491 -20.88 6.75 -5.29
#